data_AF-A0AAW8KV33-F1
#
_entry.id   AF-A0AAW8KV33-F1
#
_cell.length_a   1.000
_cell.length_b   1.000
_cell.length_c   1.000
_cell.angle_alpha   90.00
_cell.angle_beta   90.00
_cell.angle_gamma   90.00
#
_symmetry.space_group_name_H-M   'P 1'
#
loop_
_entity.id
_entity.type
_entity.pdbx_description
1 polymer ?
#
loop_
_entity_poly.entity_id
_entity_poly.type
_entity_poly.pdbx_seq_one_letter_code
_entity_poly.pdbx_strand_id
1 'polypeptide(L)' 'SQDDQLGTANYHTVLTQEAWDQLWQRMQNADHFAIDTETTSLDYRIAEMVGFSIAFDAKDAYYVPFAHNYENAP' A
#
# COMPACT_ATOMS: atom_id res chain seq x y z
N SER A 1 -13.22 -14.41 0.64
CA SER A 1 -14.55 -15.08 0.69
C SER A 1 -15.28 -14.74 -0.61
N GLN A 2 -16.60 -14.94 -0.74
CA GLN A 2 -17.36 -14.33 -1.85
C GLN A 2 -17.35 -12.79 -1.83
N ASP A 3 -16.72 -12.16 -0.81
CA ASP A 3 -16.73 -10.72 -0.56
C ASP A 3 -15.49 -9.97 -1.08
N ASP A 4 -14.46 -10.66 -1.57
CA ASP A 4 -13.24 -10.01 -2.08
C ASP A 4 -13.37 -9.66 -3.58
N GLN A 5 -14.41 -8.92 -3.93
CA GLN A 5 -14.47 -8.29 -5.25
C GLN A 5 -13.62 -7.03 -5.23
N LEU A 6 -12.55 -7.02 -6.03
CA LEU A 6 -11.78 -5.81 -6.29
C LEU A 6 -12.74 -4.73 -6.82
N GLY A 7 -12.77 -3.59 -6.13
CA GLY A 7 -13.48 -2.41 -6.61
C GLY A 7 -12.93 -1.94 -7.96
N THR A 8 -13.65 -1.04 -8.63
CA THR A 8 -13.26 -0.51 -9.96
C THR A 8 -12.12 0.53 -9.90
N ALA A 9 -11.34 0.55 -8.82
CA ALA A 9 -10.22 1.45 -8.65
C ALA A 9 -8.97 0.91 -9.37
N ASN A 10 -8.07 1.82 -9.72
CA ASN A 10 -6.73 1.49 -10.18
C ASN A 10 -5.84 1.26 -8.95
N TYR A 11 -5.24 0.08 -8.91
CA TYR A 11 -4.32 -0.30 -7.86
C TYR A 11 -2.90 -0.37 -8.43
N HIS A 12 -1.98 0.34 -7.79
CA HIS A 12 -0.57 0.39 -8.17
C HIS A 12 0.28 -0.31 -7.12
N THR A 13 1.22 -1.15 -7.55
CA THR A 13 2.26 -1.67 -6.66
C THR A 13 3.55 -0.88 -6.89
N VAL A 14 4.08 -0.25 -5.84
CA VAL A 14 5.28 0.58 -5.91
C VAL A 14 6.51 -0.29 -5.65
N LEU A 15 7.19 -0.70 -6.72
CA LEU A 15 8.33 -1.62 -6.67
C LEU A 15 9.67 -0.99 -7.07
N THR A 16 9.64 0.24 -7.60
CA THR A 16 10.83 0.93 -8.09
C THR A 16 11.00 2.25 -7.37
N GLN A 17 12.26 2.69 -7.26
CA GLN A 17 12.59 4.00 -6.69
C GLN A 17 11.89 5.13 -7.46
N GLU A 18 11.79 5.03 -8.79
CA GLU A 18 11.09 6.02 -9.61
C GLU A 18 9.60 6.11 -9.27
N ALA A 19 8.93 4.97 -9.11
CA ALA A 19 7.52 4.94 -8.71
C ALA A 19 7.34 5.48 -7.27
N TRP A 20 8.28 5.20 -6.38
CA TRP A 20 8.29 5.76 -5.04
C TRP A 20 8.44 7.28 -5.06
N ASP A 21 9.39 7.81 -5.83
CA ASP A 21 9.62 9.25 -5.92
C ASP A 21 8.38 9.98 -6.46
N GLN A 22 7.70 9.40 -7.44
CA GLN A 22 6.43 9.93 -7.97
C GLN A 22 5.33 9.93 -6.91
N LEU A 23 5.14 8.81 -6.19
CA LEU A 23 4.15 8.73 -5.12
C LEU A 23 4.47 9.71 -3.99
N TRP A 24 5.73 9.78 -3.57
CA TRP A 24 6.20 10.67 -2.52
C TRP A 24 5.94 12.15 -2.87
N GLN A 25 6.24 12.57 -4.10
CA GLN A 25 5.91 13.92 -4.57
C GLN A 25 4.40 14.17 -4.55
N ARG A 26 3.58 13.21 -4.95
CA ARG A 26 2.11 13.33 -4.87
C ARG A 26 1.64 13.47 -3.42
N MET A 27 2.17 12.66 -2.50
CA MET A 27 1.84 12.73 -1.06
C MET A 27 2.17 14.09 -0.45
N GLN A 28 3.32 14.67 -0.79
CA GLN A 28 3.74 15.98 -0.26
C GLN A 28 2.86 17.15 -0.72
N ASN A 29 2.20 17.02 -1.88
CA ASN A 29 1.36 18.07 -2.47
C ASN A 29 -0.15 17.83 -2.28
N ALA A 30 -0.55 16.72 -1.69
CA ALA A 30 -1.96 16.39 -1.48
C ALA A 30 -2.48 17.05 -0.19
N ASP A 31 -3.69 17.63 -0.27
CA ASP A 31 -4.36 18.19 0.92
C ASP A 31 -4.71 17.11 1.94
N HIS A 32 -5.05 15.91 1.46
CA HIS A 32 -5.35 14.73 2.25
C HIS A 32 -5.16 13.46 1.43
N PHE A 33 -4.99 12.34 2.13
CA PHE A 33 -5.04 10.99 1.58
C PHE A 33 -5.37 10.01 2.72
N ALA A 34 -5.92 8.85 2.37
CA ALA A 34 -6.07 7.73 3.29
C ALA A 34 -4.77 6.93 3.37
N ILE A 35 -4.49 6.35 4.53
CA ILE A 35 -3.37 5.43 4.76
C ILE A 35 -3.87 4.20 5.51
N ASP A 36 -3.35 3.03 5.14
CA ASP A 36 -3.58 1.76 5.82
C ASP A 36 -2.29 0.94 5.90
N THR A 37 -2.19 0.02 6.87
CA THR A 37 -0.97 -0.72 7.18
C THR A 37 -1.18 -2.22 7.08
N GLU A 38 -0.23 -2.93 6.45
CA GLU A 38 -0.21 -4.39 6.40
C GLU A 38 0.82 -4.94 7.39
N THR A 39 0.43 -5.94 8.18
CA THR A 39 1.28 -6.47 9.24
C THR A 39 1.26 -7.99 9.30
N THR A 40 2.23 -8.59 10.00
CA THR A 40 2.36 -10.04 10.16
C THR A 40 1.37 -10.64 11.17
N SER A 41 0.68 -9.82 11.98
CA SER A 41 -0.15 -10.28 13.09
C SER A 41 -1.24 -9.26 13.47
N LEU A 42 -2.36 -9.77 13.98
CA LEU A 42 -3.40 -8.95 14.61
C LEU A 42 -3.00 -8.44 16.00
N ASP A 43 -2.00 -9.06 16.65
CA ASP A 43 -1.47 -8.57 17.93
C ASP A 43 -0.44 -7.45 17.69
N TYR A 44 -0.91 -6.22 17.84
CA TYR A 44 -0.13 -4.99 17.63
C TYR A 44 1.17 -4.91 18.46
N ARG A 45 1.33 -5.73 19.52
CA ARG A 45 2.54 -5.70 20.36
C ARG A 45 3.71 -6.46 19.73
N ILE A 46 3.42 -7.39 18.83
CA ILE A 46 4.41 -8.25 18.17
C ILE A 46 4.33 -8.17 16.64
N ALA A 47 3.32 -7.47 16.12
CA ALA A 47 3.15 -7.29 14.69
C ALA A 47 4.34 -6.53 14.10
N GLU A 48 4.89 -7.08 13.02
CA GLU A 48 5.89 -6.43 12.19
C GLU A 48 5.19 -5.87 10.96
N MET A 49 5.66 -4.71 10.49
CA MET A 49 5.14 -4.11 9.28
C MET A 49 5.61 -4.87 8.04
N VAL A 50 4.68 -5.11 7.11
CA VAL A 50 4.92 -5.80 5.83
C VAL A 50 4.90 -4.80 4.66
N GLY A 51 4.03 -3.81 4.75
CA GLY A 51 3.84 -2.75 3.76
C GLY A 51 2.79 -1.75 4.23
N PHE A 52 2.48 -0.77 3.38
CA PHE A 52 1.37 0.14 3.61
C PHE A 52 0.68 0.50 2.30
N SER A 53 -0.55 1.00 2.39
CA SER A 53 -1.29 1.51 1.25
C SER A 53 -1.68 2.98 1.44
N ILE A 54 -1.82 3.69 0.33
CA ILE A 54 -2.27 5.08 0.25
C ILE A 54 -3.36 5.19 -0.81
N ALA A 55 -4.42 5.96 -0.53
CA ALA A 55 -5.40 6.32 -1.54
C ALA A 55 -5.68 7.82 -1.50
N PHE A 56 -5.63 8.47 -2.66
CA PHE A 56 -5.91 9.91 -2.78
C PHE A 56 -7.40 10.18 -3.03
N ASP A 57 -8.10 9.22 -3.62
CA ASP A 57 -9.55 9.23 -3.85
C ASP A 57 -10.07 7.79 -4.00
N ALA A 58 -11.34 7.64 -4.37
CA ALA A 58 -11.98 6.33 -4.52
C ALA A 58 -11.54 5.54 -5.77
N LYS A 59 -10.72 6.14 -6.63
CA LYS A 59 -10.33 5.58 -7.94
C LYS A 59 -8.86 5.22 -8.02
N ASP A 60 -7.98 5.81 -7.23
CA ASP A 60 -6.55 5.53 -7.29
C ASP A 60 -5.95 5.20 -5.91
N ALA A 61 -5.40 3.98 -5.80
CA ALA A 61 -4.73 3.48 -4.61
C ALA A 61 -3.36 2.87 -4.93
N TYR A 62 -2.44 2.97 -3.98
CA TYR A 62 -1.05 2.55 -4.09
C TYR A 62 -0.71 1.62 -2.93
N TYR A 63 -0.07 0.50 -3.21
CA TYR A 63 0.51 -0.40 -2.23
C TYR A 63 2.05 -0.34 -2.30
N VAL A 64 2.69 -0.15 -1.16
CA VAL A 64 4.14 -0.07 -0.99
C VAL A 64 4.60 -1.27 -0.15
N PRO A 65 5.02 -2.38 -0.77
CA PRO A 65 5.59 -3.51 -0.06
C PRO A 65 7.04 -3.21 0.37
N PHE A 66 7.44 -3.65 1.57
CA PHE A 66 8.84 -3.53 1.99
C PHE A 66 9.40 -4.68 2.85
N ALA A 67 8.56 -5.59 3.36
CA ALA A 67 9.04 -6.73 4.17
C ALA A 67 8.37 -8.08 3.85
N HIS A 68 7.87 -8.27 2.62
CA HIS A 68 7.47 -9.60 2.16
C HIS A 68 8.71 -10.49 2.02
N ASN A 69 8.66 -11.72 2.54
CA ASN A 69 9.84 -12.59 2.67
C ASN A 69 9.63 -14.04 2.18
N TYR A 70 8.58 -14.28 1.38
CA TYR A 70 8.34 -15.56 0.72
C TYR A 70 9.01 -15.64 -0.65
N GLU A 71 9.05 -16.84 -1.23
CA GLU A 71 9.67 -17.06 -2.54
C GLU A 71 8.97 -16.24 -3.64
N ASN A 72 9.74 -15.46 -4.40
CA ASN A 72 9.25 -14.50 -5.41
C ASN A 72 8.44 -13.32 -4.83
N ALA A 73 8.59 -13.01 -3.55
CA ALA A 73 8.15 -11.73 -3.01
C ALA A 73 8.78 -10.56 -3.82
N PRO A 74 8.02 -9.47 -4.02
CA PRO A 74 8.53 -8.28 -4.69
C PRO A 74 9.76 -7.67 -4.02
#